data_AF-A0A183U7J7-F1
#
_entry.id   AF-A0A183U7J7-F1
#
_cell.length_a   1.000
_cell.length_b   1.000
_cell.length_c   1.000
_cell.angle_alpha   90.00
_cell.angle_beta   90.00
_cell.angle_gamma   90.00
#
_symmetry.space_group_name_H-M   'P 1'
#
loop_
_entity.id
_entity.type
_entity.pdbx_description
1 polymer ?
#
loop_
_entity_poly.entity_id
_entity_poly.type
_entity_poly.pdbx_seq_one_letter_code
_entity_poly.pdbx_strand_id
1 'polypeptide(L)' 'MGVPRPGDVACVYCDPSLAAEKLGWKCQYGLEEMCADLWNWQTKNPNGFN' A
#
# COMPACT_ATOMS: atom_id res chain seq x y z
N MET A 1 -8.48 -7.72 -22.71
CA MET A 1 -7.43 -7.69 -21.67
C MET A 1 -6.29 -6.83 -22.19
N GLY A 2 -5.91 -5.79 -21.45
CA GLY A 2 -4.85 -4.86 -21.87
C GLY A 2 -3.46 -5.47 -21.67
N VAL A 3 -2.48 -4.96 -22.42
CA VAL A 3 -1.07 -5.29 -22.17
C VAL A 3 -0.58 -4.54 -20.93
N PRO A 4 0.33 -5.11 -20.12
CA PRO A 4 0.99 -4.40 -19.03
C PRO A 4 1.66 -3.12 -19.56
N ARG A 5 1.75 -2.08 -18.73
CA ARG A 5 2.45 -0.86 -19.14
C ARG A 5 3.94 -1.18 -19.27
N PRO A 6 4.68 -0.52 -20.18
CA PRO A 6 6.13 -0.70 -20.26
C PRO A 6 6.78 -0.45 -18.88
N GLY A 7 7.50 -1.45 -18.38
CA GLY A 7 8.17 -1.40 -17.07
C GLY A 7 7.41 -2.08 -15.92
N ASP A 8 6.15 -2.49 -16.10
CA ASP A 8 5.46 -3.30 -15.10
C ASP A 8 6.09 -4.70 -15.01
N VAL A 9 6.40 -5.15 -13.79
CA VAL A 9 6.89 -6.51 -13.48
C VAL A 9 5.72 -7.40 -13.03
N ALA A 10 5.86 -8.73 -13.15
CA ALA A 10 4.79 -9.65 -12.83
C ALA A 10 4.41 -9.65 -11.33
N CYS A 11 5.40 -9.65 -10.44
CA CYS A 11 5.18 -9.57 -8.99
C CYS A 11 6.43 -9.01 -8.29
N VAL A 12 6.21 -8.33 -7.17
CA VAL A 12 7.27 -7.85 -6.27
C VAL A 12 6.74 -7.82 -4.84
N TYR A 13 7.53 -8.34 -3.91
CA TYR A 13 7.20 -8.41 -2.48
C TYR A 13 8.47 -8.26 -1.65
N CYS A 14 8.31 -7.98 -0.36
CA CYS A 14 9.38 -7.69 0.58
C CYS A 14 9.45 -8.74 1.70
N ASP A 15 10.65 -9.10 2.12
CA ASP A 15 10.90 -9.74 3.42
C ASP A 15 11.29 -8.66 4.46
N PRO A 16 10.40 -8.32 5.42
CA PRO A 16 10.62 -7.25 6.38
C PRO A 16 11.45 -7.68 7.61
N SER A 17 11.98 -8.90 7.65
CA SER A 17 12.64 -9.48 8.84
C SER A 17 13.75 -8.60 9.40
N LEU A 18 14.56 -7.97 8.53
CA LEU A 18 15.67 -7.12 8.96
C LEU A 18 15.20 -5.84 9.69
N ALA A 19 14.08 -5.25 9.25
CA ALA A 19 13.52 -4.06 9.89
C ALA A 19 12.93 -4.41 11.27
N ALA A 20 12.31 -5.58 11.38
CA ALA A 20 11.82 -6.09 12.66
C ALA A 20 12.98 -6.32 13.65
N GLU A 21 14.07 -6.93 13.21
CA GLU A 21 15.24 -7.21 14.05
C GLU A 21 15.94 -5.91 14.50
N LYS A 22 16.26 -5.01 13.55
CA LYS A 22 17.13 -3.86 13.83
C LYS A 22 16.40 -2.66 14.38
N LEU A 23 15.13 -2.47 14.01
CA LEU A 23 14.35 -1.29 14.36
C LEU A 23 13.22 -1.61 15.32
N GLY A 24 12.96 -2.90 15.61
CA GLY A 24 11.78 -3.31 16.36
C GLY A 24 10.46 -2.93 15.66
N TRP A 25 10.51 -2.67 14.35
CA TRP A 25 9.38 -2.14 13.59
C TRP A 25 8.71 -3.23 12.74
N LYS A 26 7.38 -3.20 12.68
CA LYS A 26 6.57 -4.11 11.86
C LYS A 26 5.33 -3.38 11.33
N CYS A 27 4.91 -3.70 10.10
CA CYS A 27 3.61 -3.28 9.58
C CYS A 27 2.48 -3.81 10.48
N GLN A 28 1.61 -2.91 10.95
CA GLN A 28 0.53 -3.23 11.89
C GLN A 28 -0.83 -3.42 11.20
N TYR A 29 -0.99 -2.92 9.98
CA TYR A 29 -2.26 -2.86 9.25
C TYR A 29 -2.19 -3.75 8.00
N GLY A 30 -3.31 -4.41 7.70
CA GLY A 30 -3.49 -5.25 6.53
C GLY A 30 -4.15 -4.51 5.38
N LEU A 31 -4.51 -5.27 4.34
CA LEU A 31 -5.12 -4.72 3.13
C LEU A 31 -6.51 -4.14 3.39
N GLU A 32 -7.29 -4.73 4.31
CA GLU A 32 -8.65 -4.27 4.61
C GLU A 32 -8.63 -2.89 5.26
N GLU A 33 -7.77 -2.67 6.25
CA GLU A 33 -7.60 -1.37 6.91
C GLU A 33 -7.08 -0.32 5.92
N MET A 34 -6.10 -0.68 5.09
CA MET A 34 -5.58 0.21 4.04
C MET A 34 -6.69 0.66 3.08
N CYS A 35 -7.55 -0.26 2.64
CA CYS A 35 -8.67 0.04 1.76
C CYS A 35 -9.74 0.90 2.45
N ALA A 36 -10.06 0.60 3.71
CA ALA A 36 -11.04 1.36 4.48
C ALA A 36 -10.59 2.81 4.73
N ASP A 37 -9.32 3.00 5.10
CA ASP A 37 -8.72 4.31 5.34
C ASP A 37 -8.69 5.14 4.04
N LEU A 38 -8.27 4.51 2.93
CA LEU A 38 -8.28 5.14 1.61
C LEU A 38 -9.68 5.59 1.21
N TRP A 39 -10.67 4.71 1.36
CA TRP A 39 -12.05 5.01 1.01
C TRP A 39 -12.64 6.14 1.87
N ASN A 40 -12.37 6.11 3.18
CA ASN A 40 -12.80 7.15 4.10
C ASN A 40 -12.17 8.51 3.74
N TRP A 41 -10.88 8.54 3.42
CA TRP A 41 -10.20 9.76 2.95
C TRP A 41 -10.84 10.29 1.66
N GLN A 42 -10.97 9.44 0.64
CA GLN A 42 -11.48 9.85 -0.67
C GLN A 42 -12.94 10.29 -0.61
N THR A 43 -13.76 9.63 0.21
CA THR A 43 -15.18 9.99 0.41
C THR A 43 -15.32 11.37 1.05
N LYS A 44 -14.43 11.70 1.99
CA LYS A 44 -14.44 13.00 2.69
C LYS A 44 -13.79 14.12 1.89
N ASN A 45 -12.87 13.78 0.99
CA ASN A 45 -12.07 14.73 0.21
C ASN A 45 -12.13 14.34 -1.27
N PRO A 46 -13.30 14.48 -1.93
CA PRO A 46 -13.50 13.98 -3.29
C PRO A 46 -12.57 14.62 -4.33
N ASN A 47 -12.13 15.85 -4.07
CA ASN A 47 -11.19 16.60 -4.90
C ASN A 47 -9.80 16.75 -4.27
N GLY A 48 -9.52 16.01 -3.19
CA GLY A 48 -8.28 16.14 -2.41
C GLY A 48 -8.21 17.46 -1.63
N PHE A 49 -6.99 17.85 -1.29
CA PHE A 49 -6.70 19.19 -0.75
C PHE A 49 -6.47 20.15 -1.92
N ASN A 50 -7.20 21.26 -1.93
CA ASN A 50 -7.01 22.36 -2.88
C ASN A 50 -5.79 23.21 -2.52
#